data_AF-A0A151ZHI3-F1
#
_entry.id   AF-A0A151ZHI3-F1
#
_cell.length_a   1.000
_cell.length_b   1.000
_cell.length_c   1.000
_cell.angle_alpha   90.00
_cell.angle_beta   90.00
_cell.angle_gamma   90.00
#
_symmetry.space_group_name_H-M   'P 1'
#
loop_
_entity.id
_entity.type
_entity.pdbx_description
1 polymer ?
#
loop_
_entity_poly.entity_id
_entity_poly.type
_entity_poly.pdbx_seq_one_letter_code
_entity_poly.pdbx_strand_id
1 'polypeptide(L)'
;MKSITVLFVVCLFLIVQLTHNQQIKNCEFIDYFGRYYDFKSFIDSNGYQFGIDAVDYYWNICTEESACSKILKAPVASCVSYYLGLVDIGDLQTMTIGELPNSLETQQEGAQLNYTSYGDCPFDEYGARSALGDAVNRTTFISLLCKHNAPNTVVSFTPIGACNFEIVMEGNGACAFQNESSSMSSEDNNFQCHFLGTSVAISYPNNQIQCKGVGQMICNSAMGDNGQMNTCSTTDSVEYLSYSEVQCFGDNFICSSNGQSCGFKDGSPVQIFN
;
A
#
# COMPACT_ATOMS: atom_id res chain seq x y z
N MET A 1 11.39 -39.37 32.61
CA MET A 1 12.10 -38.23 31.98
C MET A 1 11.97 -38.16 30.45
N LYS A 2 11.70 -39.25 29.70
CA LYS A 2 11.58 -39.19 28.23
C LYS A 2 10.31 -38.50 27.69
N SER A 3 9.18 -38.49 28.42
CA SER A 3 7.92 -37.89 27.92
C SER A 3 7.85 -36.37 27.97
N ILE A 4 8.62 -35.71 28.84
CA ILE A 4 8.59 -34.24 28.97
C ILE A 4 9.29 -33.59 27.77
N THR A 5 10.34 -34.22 27.26
CA THR A 5 11.11 -33.71 26.11
C THR A 5 10.29 -33.75 24.81
N VAL A 6 9.44 -34.75 24.62
CA VAL A 6 8.56 -34.87 23.43
C VAL A 6 7.47 -33.80 23.45
N LEU A 7 6.86 -33.53 24.60
CA LEU A 7 5.81 -32.50 24.73
C LEU A 7 6.35 -31.09 24.46
N PHE A 8 7.58 -30.81 24.91
CA PHE A 8 8.24 -29.51 24.70
C PHE A 8 8.56 -29.26 23.21
N VAL A 9 9.02 -30.29 22.49
CA VAL A 9 9.31 -30.18 21.05
C VAL A 9 8.02 -29.99 20.23
N VAL A 10 6.93 -30.67 20.59
CA VAL A 10 5.62 -30.50 19.92
C VAL A 10 5.03 -29.12 20.17
N CYS A 11 5.11 -28.59 21.39
CA CYS A 11 4.71 -27.21 21.69
C CYS A 11 5.57 -26.17 20.94
N LEU A 12 6.89 -26.39 20.83
CA LEU A 12 7.76 -25.47 20.09
C LEU A 12 7.40 -25.43 18.59
N PHE A 13 7.09 -26.58 17.98
CA PHE A 13 6.64 -26.63 16.59
C PHE A 13 5.27 -25.96 16.39
N LEU A 14 4.35 -26.10 17.34
CA LEU A 14 3.04 -25.43 17.29
C LEU A 14 3.15 -23.90 17.44
N ILE A 15 4.08 -23.40 18.26
CA ILE A 15 4.31 -21.95 18.42
C ILE A 15 4.98 -21.37 17.16
N VAL A 16 5.93 -22.07 16.53
CA VAL A 16 6.57 -21.63 15.28
C VAL A 16 5.58 -21.61 14.10
N GLN A 17 4.56 -22.48 14.13
CA GLN A 17 3.45 -22.47 13.17
C GLN A 17 2.45 -21.33 13.44
N LEU A 18 2.27 -20.90 14.70
CA LEU A 18 1.47 -19.72 15.05
C LEU A 18 2.17 -18.39 14.75
N THR A 19 3.50 -18.39 14.60
CA THR A 19 4.28 -17.24 14.11
C THR A 19 4.59 -17.32 12.62
N HIS A 20 3.96 -18.23 11.87
CA HIS A 20 3.87 -18.10 10.42
C HIS A 20 2.93 -16.93 10.14
N ASN A 21 3.50 -15.72 10.24
CA ASN A 21 3.07 -14.47 9.65
C ASN A 21 1.73 -14.61 8.91
N GLN A 22 0.63 -14.29 9.61
CA GLN A 22 -0.33 -13.41 8.96
C GLN A 22 0.43 -12.11 8.75
N GLN A 23 1.18 -12.07 7.64
CA GLN A 23 1.73 -10.84 7.12
C GLN A 23 0.48 -10.00 6.91
N ILE A 24 0.21 -9.09 7.86
CA ILE A 24 -0.67 -7.96 7.59
C ILE A 24 -0.03 -7.40 6.33
N LYS A 25 -0.70 -7.60 5.19
CA LYS A 25 -0.22 -7.04 3.94
C LYS A 25 -0.39 -5.55 4.14
N ASN A 26 0.70 -4.89 4.51
CA ASN A 26 0.70 -3.48 4.81
C ASN A 26 0.10 -2.76 3.61
N CYS A 27 -0.80 -1.81 3.87
CA CYS A 27 -1.44 -0.98 2.84
C CYS A 27 -0.47 0.07 2.29
N GLU A 28 0.78 -0.35 2.12
CA GLU A 28 1.95 0.48 1.93
C GLU A 28 2.70 -0.07 0.72
N PHE A 29 3.20 0.81 -0.12
CA PHE A 29 3.87 0.43 -1.35
C PHE A 29 5.04 1.37 -1.62
N ILE A 30 6.11 0.83 -2.21
CA ILE A 30 7.23 1.63 -2.73
C ILE A 30 7.33 1.29 -4.20
N ASP A 31 7.22 2.31 -5.05
CA ASP A 31 7.30 2.10 -6.49
C ASP A 31 8.74 2.06 -7.01
N TYR A 32 8.88 1.87 -8.31
CA TYR A 32 10.14 1.80 -9.05
C TYR A 32 11.00 3.05 -8.88
N PHE A 33 10.37 4.22 -8.72
CA PHE A 33 11.03 5.49 -8.46
C PHE A 33 11.35 5.67 -6.97
N GLY A 34 11.03 4.69 -6.13
CA GLY A 34 11.23 4.70 -4.69
C GLY A 34 10.22 5.56 -3.93
N ARG A 35 9.15 6.04 -4.56
CA ARG A 35 8.09 6.79 -3.89
C ARG A 35 7.36 5.85 -2.95
N TYR A 36 7.18 6.25 -1.69
CA TYR A 36 6.37 5.51 -0.75
C TYR A 36 4.94 6.02 -0.72
N TYR A 37 4.01 5.09 -0.63
CA TYR A 37 2.59 5.34 -0.52
C TYR A 37 2.05 4.64 0.72
N ASP A 38 1.15 5.31 1.45
CA ASP A 38 0.31 4.72 2.50
C ASP A 38 -1.16 4.92 2.14
N PHE A 39 -1.80 3.86 1.66
CA PHE A 39 -3.18 3.90 1.19
C PHE A 39 -4.21 3.72 2.32
N LYS A 40 -3.81 3.78 3.60
CA LYS A 40 -4.74 3.71 4.75
C LYS A 40 -5.87 4.75 4.67
N SER A 41 -5.61 5.91 4.07
CA SER A 41 -6.63 6.96 3.90
C SER A 41 -7.75 6.58 2.93
N PHE A 42 -7.56 5.56 2.09
CA PHE A 42 -8.62 5.00 1.25
C PHE A 42 -9.43 3.90 1.93
N ILE A 43 -9.07 3.49 3.15
CA ILE A 43 -9.86 2.49 3.88
C ILE A 43 -11.18 3.14 4.31
N ASP A 44 -12.30 2.66 3.79
CA ASP A 44 -13.63 3.10 4.23
C ASP A 44 -14.20 2.10 5.22
N SER A 45 -14.73 2.58 6.35
CA SER A 45 -15.31 1.71 7.39
C SER A 45 -16.51 0.86 6.90
N ASN A 46 -17.23 1.33 5.88
CA ASN A 46 -18.38 0.65 5.29
C ASN A 46 -18.06 0.06 3.90
N GLY A 47 -16.85 0.26 3.40
CA GLY A 47 -16.48 -0.06 2.02
C GLY A 47 -17.09 0.92 1.00
N TYR A 48 -16.70 0.72 -0.25
CA TYR A 48 -17.21 1.44 -1.41
C TYR A 48 -18.28 0.60 -2.10
N GLN A 49 -19.25 1.28 -2.71
CA GLN A 49 -20.32 0.66 -3.48
C GLN A 49 -20.48 1.36 -4.83
N PHE A 50 -20.71 0.59 -5.89
CA PHE A 50 -21.11 1.08 -7.19
C PHE A 50 -22.25 0.23 -7.76
N GLY A 51 -23.33 0.88 -8.19
CA GLY A 51 -24.49 0.20 -8.76
C GLY A 51 -24.56 0.37 -10.28
N ILE A 52 -24.76 -0.73 -11.00
CA ILE A 52 -25.10 -0.74 -12.42
C ILE A 52 -26.36 -1.58 -12.59
N ASP A 53 -27.43 -0.97 -13.09
CA ASP A 53 -28.75 -1.59 -13.24
C ASP A 53 -29.27 -2.21 -11.93
N ALA A 54 -29.34 -3.54 -11.84
CA ALA A 54 -29.79 -4.31 -10.68
C ALA A 54 -28.64 -5.03 -9.94
N VAL A 55 -27.40 -4.62 -10.21
CA VAL A 55 -26.17 -5.22 -9.69
C VAL A 55 -25.41 -4.17 -8.89
N ASP A 56 -25.03 -4.51 -7.67
CA ASP A 56 -24.18 -3.70 -6.80
C ASP A 56 -22.82 -4.36 -6.65
N TYR A 57 -21.77 -3.59 -6.84
CA TYR A 57 -20.39 -3.99 -6.62
C TYR A 57 -19.89 -3.34 -5.34
N TYR A 58 -19.25 -4.13 -4.49
CA TYR A 58 -18.74 -3.69 -3.20
C TYR A 58 -17.25 -4.00 -3.13
N TRP A 59 -16.46 -3.08 -2.60
CA TRP A 59 -15.04 -3.30 -2.37
C TRP A 59 -14.50 -2.45 -1.24
N ASN A 60 -13.32 -2.82 -0.74
CA ASN A 60 -12.57 -1.98 0.18
C ASN A 60 -11.07 -2.01 -0.17
N ILE A 61 -10.31 -1.09 0.42
CA ILE A 61 -8.87 -0.96 0.19
C ILE A 61 -8.13 -1.58 1.36
N CYS A 62 -7.23 -2.51 1.07
CA CYS A 62 -6.37 -3.23 2.02
C CYS A 62 -7.06 -3.90 3.23
N THR A 63 -8.39 -4.05 3.20
CA THR A 63 -9.17 -4.63 4.28
C THR A 63 -10.40 -5.35 3.73
N GLU A 64 -11.09 -6.06 4.61
CA GLU A 64 -12.36 -6.71 4.32
C GLU A 64 -13.44 -5.68 3.96
N GLU A 65 -14.24 -5.98 2.94
CA GLU A 65 -15.53 -5.34 2.77
C GLU A 65 -16.52 -6.00 3.75
N SER A 66 -17.14 -5.17 4.58
CA SER A 66 -17.94 -5.56 5.73
C SER A 66 -19.18 -6.39 5.36
N ALA A 67 -19.90 -6.02 4.29
CA ALA A 67 -21.12 -6.70 3.88
C ALA A 67 -20.79 -8.04 3.21
N CYS A 68 -19.80 -8.04 2.31
CA CYS A 68 -19.25 -9.21 1.65
C CYS A 68 -18.81 -10.25 2.68
N SER A 69 -17.92 -9.85 3.59
CA SER A 69 -17.28 -10.78 4.52
C SER A 69 -18.28 -11.36 5.53
N LYS A 70 -19.26 -10.57 5.96
CA LYS A 70 -20.33 -11.04 6.84
C LYS A 70 -21.26 -12.06 6.17
N ILE A 71 -21.65 -11.84 4.92
CA ILE A 71 -22.59 -12.72 4.20
C ILE A 71 -21.88 -13.97 3.69
N LEU A 72 -20.67 -13.82 3.15
CA LEU A 72 -19.87 -14.91 2.58
C LEU A 72 -19.11 -15.72 3.64
N LYS A 73 -18.94 -15.16 4.85
CA LYS A 73 -18.19 -15.77 5.97
C LYS A 73 -16.74 -16.09 5.61
N ALA A 74 -16.12 -15.20 4.84
CA ALA A 74 -14.74 -15.29 4.36
C ALA A 74 -14.13 -13.87 4.34
N PRO A 75 -12.79 -13.72 4.43
CA PRO A 75 -12.12 -12.42 4.38
C PRO A 75 -12.13 -11.88 2.94
N VAL A 76 -13.20 -11.21 2.54
CA VAL A 76 -13.43 -10.78 1.15
C VAL A 76 -13.22 -9.28 1.04
N ALA A 77 -12.32 -8.86 0.15
CA ALA A 77 -12.06 -7.45 -0.11
C ALA A 77 -13.02 -6.86 -1.15
N SER A 78 -13.56 -7.69 -2.05
CA SER A 78 -14.58 -7.26 -3.01
C SER A 78 -15.58 -8.37 -3.36
N CYS A 79 -16.85 -7.98 -3.51
CA CYS A 79 -17.93 -8.87 -3.93
C CYS A 79 -18.93 -8.14 -4.83
N VAL A 80 -19.77 -8.91 -5.49
CA VAL A 80 -20.88 -8.39 -6.31
C VAL A 80 -22.20 -8.98 -5.86
N SER A 81 -23.27 -8.19 -5.85
CA SER A 81 -24.62 -8.68 -5.66
C SER A 81 -25.12 -9.39 -6.91
N TYR A 82 -25.56 -10.62 -6.72
CA TYR A 82 -26.00 -11.48 -7.81
C TYR A 82 -27.25 -12.24 -7.37
N TYR A 83 -28.40 -11.81 -7.88
CA TYR A 83 -29.74 -12.34 -7.61
C TYR A 83 -30.09 -12.45 -6.10
N LEU A 84 -29.73 -13.58 -5.48
CA LEU A 84 -30.13 -13.99 -4.13
C LEU A 84 -28.98 -13.92 -3.12
N GLY A 85 -27.80 -13.48 -3.54
CA GLY A 85 -26.63 -13.44 -2.66
C GLY A 85 -25.51 -12.56 -3.18
N LEU A 86 -24.38 -12.66 -2.49
CA LEU A 86 -23.13 -12.04 -2.91
C LEU A 86 -22.24 -13.11 -3.52
N VAL A 87 -21.41 -12.69 -4.47
CA VAL A 87 -20.35 -13.52 -5.06
C VAL A 87 -19.04 -12.81 -4.79
N ASP A 88 -18.10 -13.52 -4.16
CA ASP A 88 -16.72 -13.06 -3.99
C ASP A 88 -16.09 -12.78 -5.37
N ILE A 89 -15.53 -11.60 -5.60
CA ILE A 89 -14.78 -11.25 -6.82
C ILE A 89 -13.35 -10.78 -6.50
N GLY A 90 -12.92 -10.93 -5.24
CA GLY A 90 -11.60 -10.57 -4.74
C GLY A 90 -11.42 -10.94 -3.27
N ASP A 91 -10.61 -11.98 -3.02
CA ASP A 91 -10.21 -12.40 -1.67
C ASP A 91 -9.14 -11.44 -1.12
N LEU A 92 -9.27 -11.01 0.13
CA LEU A 92 -8.28 -10.16 0.79
C LEU A 92 -6.91 -10.85 0.89
N GLN A 93 -6.89 -12.17 1.08
CA GLN A 93 -5.66 -12.94 1.23
C GLN A 93 -4.85 -13.05 -0.06
N THR A 94 -5.44 -12.75 -1.23
CA THR A 94 -4.74 -12.75 -2.52
C THR A 94 -4.25 -11.38 -2.94
N MET A 95 -4.50 -10.35 -2.12
CA MET A 95 -4.10 -8.96 -2.39
C MET A 95 -2.66 -8.83 -2.90
N THR A 96 -2.47 -8.10 -3.99
CA THR A 96 -1.15 -7.65 -4.46
C THR A 96 -1.19 -6.15 -4.69
N ILE A 97 -0.08 -5.47 -4.44
CA ILE A 97 0.10 -4.05 -4.76
C ILE A 97 1.34 -3.95 -5.65
N GLY A 98 1.22 -3.20 -6.74
CA GLY A 98 2.29 -3.00 -7.70
C GLY A 98 2.19 -1.67 -8.42
N GLU A 99 3.07 -1.49 -9.41
CA GLU A 99 3.10 -0.32 -10.27
C GLU A 99 1.76 -0.07 -10.97
N LEU A 100 1.45 1.20 -11.21
CA LEU A 100 0.41 1.54 -12.19
C LEU A 100 0.82 1.06 -13.59
N PRO A 101 -0.14 0.61 -14.43
CA PRO A 101 0.13 0.34 -15.83
C PRO A 101 0.77 1.57 -16.50
N ASN A 102 1.90 1.37 -17.17
CA ASN A 102 2.67 2.41 -17.86
C ASN A 102 3.29 3.50 -16.95
N SER A 103 3.41 3.27 -15.63
CA SER A 103 4.04 4.24 -14.69
C SER A 103 5.45 4.65 -15.12
N LEU A 104 6.21 3.73 -15.73
CA LEU A 104 7.56 3.99 -16.23
C LEU A 104 7.62 5.01 -17.37
N GLU A 105 6.57 5.12 -18.17
CA GLU A 105 6.49 6.04 -19.31
C GLU A 105 5.88 7.38 -18.91
N THR A 106 4.85 7.35 -18.06
CA THR A 106 4.08 8.54 -17.69
C THR A 106 4.59 9.21 -16.41
N GLN A 107 5.42 8.52 -15.62
CA GLN A 107 5.81 8.90 -14.25
C GLN A 107 4.61 9.16 -13.33
N GLN A 108 3.43 8.65 -13.67
CA GLN A 108 2.21 8.84 -12.88
C GLN A 108 2.42 8.30 -11.46
N GLU A 109 1.98 9.07 -10.47
CA GLU A 109 2.01 8.68 -9.05
C GLU A 109 0.81 7.82 -8.70
N GLY A 110 1.06 6.77 -7.92
CA GLY A 110 0.04 5.85 -7.42
C GLY A 110 0.46 4.40 -7.52
N ALA A 111 -0.50 3.50 -7.32
CA ALA A 111 -0.29 2.05 -7.42
C ALA A 111 -1.53 1.33 -7.93
N GLN A 112 -1.33 0.12 -8.44
CA GLN A 112 -2.41 -0.81 -8.72
C GLN A 112 -2.49 -1.86 -7.61
N LEU A 113 -3.68 -1.99 -7.04
CA LEU A 113 -4.06 -2.97 -6.03
C LEU A 113 -4.96 -4.02 -6.68
N ASN A 114 -4.60 -5.29 -6.57
CA ASN A 114 -5.37 -6.38 -7.18
C ASN A 114 -5.82 -7.41 -6.14
N TYR A 115 -7.08 -7.82 -6.22
CA TYR A 115 -7.65 -8.94 -5.46
C TYR A 115 -8.12 -10.02 -6.42
N THR A 116 -7.77 -11.28 -6.14
CA THR A 116 -8.17 -12.43 -6.96
C THR A 116 -9.00 -13.41 -6.15
N SER A 117 -10.04 -14.00 -6.74
CA SER A 117 -10.73 -15.18 -6.18
C SER A 117 -10.97 -16.21 -7.27
N TYR A 118 -11.23 -17.46 -6.89
CA TYR A 118 -11.46 -18.55 -7.85
C TYR A 118 -12.91 -19.02 -7.81
N GLY A 119 -13.55 -19.16 -8.97
CA GLY A 119 -14.90 -19.67 -9.09
C GLY A 119 -15.59 -19.28 -10.40
N ASP A 120 -16.89 -19.52 -10.47
CA ASP A 120 -17.67 -19.17 -11.64
C ASP A 120 -17.81 -17.65 -11.75
N CYS A 121 -17.80 -17.16 -12.99
CA CYS A 121 -18.00 -15.73 -13.24
C CYS A 121 -19.47 -15.35 -13.05
N PRO A 122 -19.74 -14.23 -12.37
CA PRO A 122 -21.10 -13.81 -12.08
C PRO A 122 -21.87 -13.42 -13.37
N PHE A 123 -21.17 -12.97 -14.41
CA PHE A 123 -21.73 -12.53 -15.69
C PHE A 123 -21.02 -13.20 -16.86
N ASP A 124 -21.66 -13.25 -18.02
CA ASP A 124 -21.05 -13.62 -19.30
C ASP A 124 -20.45 -12.40 -20.01
N GLU A 125 -19.88 -12.60 -21.20
CA GLU A 125 -19.22 -11.55 -21.98
C GLU A 125 -20.14 -10.40 -22.43
N TYR A 126 -21.46 -10.57 -22.35
CA TYR A 126 -22.47 -9.55 -22.67
C TYR A 126 -23.09 -8.92 -21.43
N GLY A 127 -22.55 -9.22 -20.23
CA GLY A 127 -23.12 -8.79 -18.96
C GLY A 127 -24.43 -9.52 -18.61
N ALA A 128 -24.81 -10.52 -19.41
CA ALA A 128 -25.92 -11.40 -19.09
C ALA A 128 -25.46 -12.49 -18.12
N ARG A 129 -26.41 -13.29 -17.63
CA ARG A 129 -26.12 -14.36 -16.68
C ARG A 129 -25.24 -15.41 -17.36
N SER A 130 -24.04 -15.65 -16.81
CA SER A 130 -23.29 -16.85 -17.20
C SER A 130 -24.08 -18.08 -16.76
N ALA A 131 -24.41 -18.96 -17.70
CA ALA A 131 -24.66 -20.35 -17.37
C ALA A 131 -23.39 -20.88 -16.69
N LEU A 132 -23.52 -21.66 -15.62
CA LEU A 132 -22.41 -22.21 -14.83
C LEU A 132 -21.30 -22.69 -15.78
N GLY A 133 -20.22 -21.91 -15.84
CA GLY A 133 -19.06 -22.15 -16.70
C GLY A 133 -17.95 -22.84 -15.94
N ASP A 134 -16.81 -23.06 -16.59
CA ASP A 134 -15.62 -23.55 -15.88
C ASP A 134 -15.16 -22.51 -14.85
N ALA A 135 -14.73 -22.99 -13.68
CA ALA A 135 -14.21 -22.11 -12.64
C ALA A 135 -12.92 -21.44 -13.11
N VAL A 136 -12.87 -20.11 -13.01
CA VAL A 136 -11.73 -19.28 -13.44
C VAL A 136 -11.35 -18.29 -12.35
N ASN A 137 -10.23 -17.60 -12.55
CA ASN A 137 -9.84 -16.49 -11.68
C ASN A 137 -10.73 -15.27 -11.98
N ARG A 138 -11.34 -14.73 -10.94
CA ARG A 138 -11.99 -13.43 -10.93
C ARG A 138 -11.03 -12.43 -10.32
N THR A 139 -10.90 -11.25 -10.92
CA THR A 139 -9.93 -10.27 -10.46
C THR A 139 -10.56 -8.88 -10.37
N THR A 140 -10.40 -8.25 -9.22
CA THR A 140 -10.71 -6.83 -9.03
C THR A 140 -9.40 -6.06 -9.09
N PHE A 141 -9.26 -5.20 -10.10
CA PHE A 141 -8.14 -4.30 -10.32
C PHE A 141 -8.53 -2.91 -9.81
N ILE A 142 -7.74 -2.33 -8.92
CA ILE A 142 -8.00 -1.01 -8.34
C ILE A 142 -6.77 -0.14 -8.60
N SER A 143 -6.91 0.81 -9.52
CA SER A 143 -5.89 1.83 -9.79
C SER A 143 -6.10 2.99 -8.83
N LEU A 144 -5.16 3.19 -7.91
CA LEU A 144 -5.12 4.31 -6.97
C LEU A 144 -4.23 5.39 -7.55
N LEU A 145 -4.81 6.50 -8.00
CA LEU A 145 -4.10 7.58 -8.69
C LEU A 145 -3.92 8.79 -7.78
N CYS A 146 -2.68 9.30 -7.70
CA CYS A 146 -2.43 10.53 -6.97
C CYS A 146 -3.20 11.71 -7.57
N LYS A 147 -3.88 12.44 -6.69
CA LYS A 147 -4.40 13.77 -6.97
C LYS A 147 -4.19 14.66 -5.76
N HIS A 148 -3.13 15.46 -5.80
CA HIS A 148 -2.75 16.35 -4.69
C HIS A 148 -3.92 17.22 -4.26
N ASN A 149 -4.10 17.36 -2.94
CA ASN A 149 -5.10 18.24 -2.34
C ASN A 149 -6.56 17.94 -2.74
N ALA A 150 -6.84 16.71 -3.21
CA ALA A 150 -8.19 16.25 -3.52
C ALA A 150 -8.65 15.15 -2.54
N PRO A 151 -9.97 15.08 -2.23
CA PRO A 151 -10.51 13.97 -1.48
C PRO A 151 -10.37 12.65 -2.25
N ASN A 152 -10.33 11.54 -1.52
CA ASN A 152 -10.36 10.21 -2.08
C ASN A 152 -11.75 9.94 -2.69
N THR A 153 -11.80 9.65 -3.98
CA THR A 153 -13.04 9.48 -4.74
C THR A 153 -12.93 8.36 -5.76
N VAL A 154 -14.06 7.74 -6.07
CA VAL A 154 -14.17 6.76 -7.17
C VAL A 154 -14.38 7.54 -8.47
N VAL A 155 -13.45 7.38 -9.41
CA VAL A 155 -13.48 8.06 -10.71
C VAL A 155 -14.28 7.23 -11.72
N SER A 156 -14.00 5.93 -11.76
CA SER A 156 -14.68 5.03 -12.67
C SER A 156 -14.74 3.61 -12.14
N PHE A 157 -15.70 2.88 -12.68
CA PHE A 157 -15.88 1.45 -12.50
C PHE A 157 -16.21 0.85 -13.87
N THR A 158 -15.49 -0.20 -14.26
CA THR A 158 -15.66 -0.87 -15.55
C THR A 158 -15.56 -2.38 -15.38
N PRO A 159 -16.63 -3.15 -15.62
CA PRO A 159 -16.51 -4.60 -15.78
C PRO A 159 -15.79 -4.91 -17.10
N ILE A 160 -14.71 -5.70 -17.05
CA ILE A 160 -13.91 -6.11 -18.21
C ILE A 160 -14.22 -7.57 -18.53
N GLY A 161 -15.13 -7.77 -19.47
CA GLY A 161 -15.66 -9.10 -19.78
C GLY A 161 -16.44 -9.67 -18.59
N ALA A 162 -16.37 -11.00 -18.44
CA ALA A 162 -17.20 -11.75 -17.50
C ALA A 162 -16.69 -11.74 -16.03
N CYS A 163 -15.37 -11.64 -15.83
CA CYS A 163 -14.72 -12.06 -14.59
C CYS A 163 -13.77 -11.03 -13.99
N ASN A 164 -13.56 -9.91 -14.68
CA ASN A 164 -12.61 -8.88 -14.26
C ASN A 164 -13.34 -7.57 -14.02
N PHE A 165 -12.91 -6.83 -13.01
CA PHE A 165 -13.54 -5.58 -12.59
C PHE A 165 -12.45 -4.55 -12.39
N GLU A 166 -12.47 -3.47 -13.16
CA GLU A 166 -11.53 -2.37 -13.04
C GLU A 166 -12.19 -1.21 -12.32
N ILE A 167 -11.47 -0.67 -11.34
CA ILE A 167 -11.89 0.44 -10.51
C ILE A 167 -10.77 1.46 -10.57
N VAL A 168 -11.10 2.72 -10.84
CA VAL A 168 -10.15 3.82 -10.74
C VAL A 168 -10.59 4.73 -9.61
N MET A 169 -9.69 4.96 -8.68
CA MET A 169 -9.88 5.88 -7.57
C MET A 169 -8.78 6.93 -7.62
N GLU A 170 -9.11 8.17 -7.29
CA GLU A 170 -8.14 9.26 -7.23
C GLU A 170 -8.25 10.00 -5.91
N GLY A 171 -7.15 10.56 -5.44
CA GLY A 171 -7.14 11.41 -4.25
C GLY A 171 -5.76 11.64 -3.68
N ASN A 172 -5.68 12.47 -2.64
CA ASN A 172 -4.43 12.77 -1.96
C ASN A 172 -3.82 11.53 -1.29
N GLY A 173 -4.65 10.55 -0.92
CA GLY A 173 -4.22 9.30 -0.32
C GLY A 173 -3.34 8.42 -1.21
N ALA A 174 -3.32 8.69 -2.52
CA ALA A 174 -2.56 7.91 -3.50
C ALA A 174 -1.32 8.65 -3.97
N CYS A 175 -1.09 9.85 -3.45
CA CYS A 175 0.14 10.57 -3.67
C CYS A 175 1.25 9.95 -2.85
N ALA A 176 2.46 10.00 -3.40
CA ALA A 176 3.63 9.70 -2.61
C ALA A 176 3.58 10.60 -1.38
N PHE A 177 4.01 10.10 -0.22
CA PHE A 177 3.95 10.88 1.02
C PHE A 177 4.58 12.26 0.78
N GLN A 178 3.72 13.28 0.76
CA GLN A 178 4.09 14.69 0.79
C GLN A 178 3.46 15.17 2.07
N ASN A 179 4.29 15.56 3.03
CA ASN A 179 3.87 16.04 4.33
C ASN A 179 3.19 17.42 4.20
N GLU A 180 2.08 17.53 3.47
CA GLU A 180 1.17 18.66 3.58
C GLU A 180 0.17 18.33 4.68
N SER A 181 0.42 18.94 5.84
CA SER A 181 -0.45 19.06 7.03
C SER A 181 -0.28 18.05 8.18
N SER A 182 0.77 18.27 8.97
CA SER A 182 0.53 18.59 10.38
C SER A 182 1.05 20.00 10.67
N SER A 183 0.11 20.97 10.70
CA SER A 183 0.24 22.31 11.26
C SER A 183 1.65 22.92 11.31
N MET A 184 1.98 23.79 10.34
CA MET A 184 2.93 24.89 10.59
C MET A 184 2.36 25.77 11.70
N SER A 185 2.56 25.37 12.95
CA SER A 185 2.59 26.29 14.09
C SER A 185 4.05 26.47 14.46
N SER A 186 4.52 27.70 14.26
CA SER A 186 5.78 28.30 14.75
C SER A 186 7.11 27.69 14.28
N GLU A 187 7.79 28.43 13.39
CA GLU A 187 9.21 28.87 13.46
C GLU A 187 10.37 27.90 13.81
N ASP A 188 10.16 26.60 13.97
CA ASP A 188 11.27 25.71 14.32
C ASP A 188 11.77 24.92 13.11
N ASN A 189 12.92 25.36 12.57
CA ASN A 189 13.81 24.60 11.68
C ASN A 189 14.36 23.35 12.39
N ASN A 190 13.49 22.41 12.77
CA ASN A 190 13.90 21.21 13.48
C ASN A 190 13.86 20.01 12.54
N PHE A 191 14.89 19.18 12.60
CA PHE A 191 14.95 17.88 11.91
C PHE A 191 13.83 16.98 12.41
N GLN A 192 12.94 16.56 11.52
CA GLN A 192 11.84 15.66 11.84
C GLN A 192 12.03 14.32 11.13
N CYS A 193 11.66 13.23 11.82
CA CYS A 193 11.70 11.89 11.25
C CYS A 193 10.36 11.19 11.44
N HIS A 194 9.87 10.65 10.34
CA HIS A 194 8.63 9.89 10.29
C HIS A 194 8.96 8.48 9.82
N PHE A 195 8.84 7.50 10.71
CA PHE A 195 9.02 6.10 10.36
C PHE A 195 7.75 5.55 9.72
N LEU A 196 7.91 4.99 8.53
CA LEU A 196 6.84 4.57 7.63
C LEU A 196 7.13 3.12 7.22
N GLY A 197 6.74 2.18 8.09
CA GLY A 197 7.07 0.77 7.97
C GLY A 197 8.59 0.56 8.03
N THR A 198 9.19 0.21 6.90
CA THR A 198 10.64 0.02 6.70
C THR A 198 11.34 1.22 6.03
N SER A 199 10.62 2.32 5.84
CA SER A 199 11.16 3.58 5.31
C SER A 199 11.13 4.68 6.35
N VAL A 200 11.92 5.74 6.15
CA VAL A 200 11.89 6.95 6.97
C VAL A 200 11.78 8.16 6.05
N ALA A 201 10.84 9.04 6.36
CA ALA A 201 10.75 10.37 5.76
C ALA A 201 11.37 11.40 6.71
N ILE A 202 12.18 12.30 6.16
CA ILE A 202 12.98 13.24 6.93
C ILE A 202 12.73 14.65 6.42
N SER A 203 12.07 15.46 7.24
CA SER A 203 11.87 16.87 6.95
C SER A 203 12.93 17.69 7.64
N TYR A 204 13.80 18.32 6.84
CA TYR A 204 14.76 19.30 7.34
C TYR A 204 15.06 20.34 6.25
N PRO A 205 14.12 21.29 6.02
CA PRO A 205 14.17 22.19 4.89
C PRO A 205 15.45 23.03 4.84
N ASN A 206 15.96 23.24 3.62
CA ASN A 206 17.16 24.04 3.33
C ASN A 206 18.44 23.56 4.03
N ASN A 207 18.48 22.30 4.45
CA ASN A 207 19.65 21.70 5.09
C ASN A 207 20.14 20.48 4.32
N GLN A 208 21.42 20.18 4.45
CA GLN A 208 22.00 18.99 3.84
C GLN A 208 21.72 17.78 4.72
N ILE A 209 21.11 16.74 4.14
CA ILE A 209 20.85 15.45 4.78
C ILE A 209 21.80 14.43 4.14
N GLN A 210 22.62 13.78 4.96
CA GLN A 210 23.49 12.70 4.51
C GLN A 210 22.94 11.36 5.00
N CYS A 211 22.62 10.48 4.05
CA CYS A 211 22.16 9.12 4.31
C CYS A 211 23.27 8.12 4.02
N LYS A 212 23.54 7.25 4.99
CA LYS A 212 24.58 6.22 4.93
C LYS A 212 23.99 4.90 5.39
N GLY A 213 24.27 3.82 4.67
CA GLY A 213 23.75 2.51 5.03
C GLY A 213 24.63 1.36 4.57
N VAL A 214 24.18 0.14 4.85
CA VAL A 214 24.82 -1.10 4.39
C VAL A 214 23.83 -1.89 3.57
N GLY A 215 24.13 -2.07 2.28
CA GLY A 215 23.19 -2.68 1.33
C GLY A 215 22.47 -1.62 0.50
N GLN A 216 21.52 -2.05 -0.33
CA GLN A 216 20.84 -1.13 -1.24
C GLN A 216 19.92 -0.20 -0.45
N MET A 217 20.18 1.10 -0.57
CA MET A 217 19.35 2.18 -0.06
C MET A 217 18.85 3.01 -1.23
N ILE A 218 17.55 3.29 -1.26
CA ILE A 218 16.91 4.18 -2.21
C ILE A 218 16.41 5.38 -1.43
N CYS A 219 16.80 6.56 -1.87
CA CYS A 219 16.35 7.80 -1.28
C CYS A 219 15.76 8.71 -2.36
N ASN A 220 14.75 9.48 -1.97
CA ASN A 220 14.01 10.40 -2.79
C ASN A 220 13.94 11.75 -2.11
N SER A 221 14.08 12.82 -2.88
CA SER A 221 13.93 14.18 -2.40
C SER A 221 13.07 14.98 -3.37
N ALA A 222 12.04 15.64 -2.88
CA ALA A 222 11.28 16.57 -3.70
C ALA A 222 12.09 17.88 -3.89
N MET A 223 12.38 18.23 -5.15
CA MET A 223 13.00 19.49 -5.52
C MET A 223 11.95 20.60 -5.65
N GLY A 224 11.69 21.29 -4.53
CA GLY A 224 10.93 22.55 -4.50
C GLY A 224 9.48 22.47 -5.01
N ASP A 225 8.90 23.62 -5.35
CA ASP A 225 7.47 23.83 -5.63
C ASP A 225 6.93 23.10 -6.89
N ASN A 226 7.80 22.47 -7.68
CA ASN A 226 7.43 21.84 -8.95
C ASN A 226 7.19 20.32 -8.84
N GLY A 227 7.34 19.72 -7.65
CA GLY A 227 7.10 18.30 -7.41
C GLY A 227 8.08 17.35 -8.11
N GLN A 228 9.17 17.86 -8.71
CA GLN A 228 10.20 17.00 -9.32
C GLN A 228 10.94 16.23 -8.23
N MET A 229 10.94 14.90 -8.28
CA MET A 229 11.71 14.10 -7.33
C MET A 229 13.09 13.76 -7.88
N ASN A 230 14.08 13.82 -7.01
CA ASN A 230 15.41 13.31 -7.28
C ASN A 230 15.60 11.98 -6.54
N THR A 231 15.66 10.90 -7.29
CA THR A 231 15.89 9.54 -6.79
C THR A 231 17.35 9.19 -6.90
N CYS A 232 17.97 8.70 -5.82
CA CYS A 232 19.25 8.03 -5.92
C CYS A 232 19.23 6.70 -5.13
N SER A 233 19.75 5.66 -5.81
CA SER A 233 19.97 4.32 -5.28
C SER A 233 21.47 4.13 -5.08
N THR A 234 21.90 3.78 -3.87
CA THR A 234 23.31 3.61 -3.49
C THR A 234 23.48 2.44 -2.53
N THR A 235 24.68 1.87 -2.46
CA THR A 235 25.03 0.85 -1.44
C THR A 235 25.83 1.40 -0.27
N ASP A 236 26.29 2.65 -0.38
CA ASP A 236 27.32 3.20 0.51
C ASP A 236 26.78 4.46 1.21
N SER A 237 26.72 5.57 0.47
CA SER A 237 26.27 6.86 0.99
C SER A 237 25.69 7.72 -0.12
N VAL A 238 24.76 8.59 0.25
CA VAL A 238 24.20 9.63 -0.61
C VAL A 238 24.01 10.90 0.21
N GLU A 239 24.29 12.04 -0.42
CA GLU A 239 24.07 13.35 0.16
C GLU A 239 22.97 14.06 -0.62
N TYR A 240 21.97 14.56 0.10
CA TYR A 240 20.89 15.38 -0.44
C TYR A 240 20.96 16.77 0.16
N LEU A 241 20.75 17.79 -0.67
CA LEU A 241 20.26 19.06 -0.17
C LEU A 241 18.73 18.93 -0.10
N SER A 242 18.17 18.89 1.10
CA SER A 242 16.72 18.82 1.28
C SER A 242 16.12 20.20 1.11
N TYR A 243 15.25 20.38 0.13
CA TYR A 243 14.43 21.59 0.02
C TYR A 243 13.15 21.47 0.86
N SER A 244 12.64 20.24 1.00
CA SER A 244 11.49 19.92 1.85
C SER A 244 11.77 18.63 2.62
N GLU A 245 11.62 17.49 1.96
CA GLU A 245 11.65 16.17 2.57
C GLU A 245 12.53 15.20 1.77
N VAL A 246 13.32 14.41 2.50
CA VAL A 246 14.06 13.26 1.97
C VAL A 246 13.43 12.00 2.54
N GLN A 247 12.92 11.14 1.67
CA GLN A 247 12.46 9.82 2.04
C GLN A 247 13.50 8.78 1.67
N CYS A 248 13.84 7.91 2.60
CA CYS A 248 14.80 6.83 2.38
C CYS A 248 14.23 5.49 2.81
N PHE A 249 14.56 4.47 2.04
CA PHE A 249 14.26 3.08 2.29
C PHE A 249 15.53 2.25 2.09
N GLY A 250 15.69 1.19 2.87
CA GLY A 250 16.79 0.24 2.74
C GLY A 250 17.05 -0.48 4.04
N ASP A 251 17.93 -1.47 3.99
CA ASP A 251 18.40 -2.15 5.19
C ASP A 251 19.52 -1.34 5.85
N ASN A 252 19.44 -1.17 7.17
CA ASN A 252 20.54 -0.66 7.99
C ASN A 252 21.13 0.68 7.51
N PHE A 253 20.29 1.71 7.38
CA PHE A 253 20.72 3.05 7.00
C PHE A 253 20.38 4.09 8.07
N ILE A 254 21.20 5.13 8.16
CA ILE A 254 21.00 6.29 9.00
C ILE A 254 21.20 7.53 8.15
N CYS A 255 20.20 8.40 8.17
CA CYS A 255 20.28 9.75 7.65
C CYS A 255 20.54 10.72 8.79
N SER A 256 21.46 11.66 8.56
CA SER A 256 21.88 12.60 9.59
C SER A 256 22.10 14.00 9.02
N SER A 257 21.88 14.99 9.88
CA SER A 257 22.20 16.39 9.63
C SER A 257 22.44 17.09 10.97
N ASN A 258 23.46 17.94 11.07
CA ASN A 258 23.76 18.75 12.25
C ASN A 258 23.74 17.99 13.60
N GLY A 259 24.22 16.75 13.61
CA GLY A 259 24.26 15.89 14.82
C GLY A 259 22.93 15.24 15.20
N GLN A 260 21.85 15.53 14.48
CA GLN A 260 20.57 14.82 14.55
C GLN A 260 20.57 13.70 13.51
N SER A 261 19.92 12.57 13.82
CA SER A 261 19.86 11.44 12.89
C SER A 261 18.65 10.55 13.09
N CYS A 262 18.24 9.89 12.02
CA CYS A 262 17.25 8.83 12.07
C CYS A 262 17.39 7.84 10.92
N GLY A 263 16.85 6.64 11.11
CA GLY A 263 16.84 5.58 10.11
C GLY A 263 16.65 4.22 10.77
N PHE A 264 17.11 3.16 10.13
CA PHE A 264 16.97 1.80 10.62
C PHE A 264 18.34 1.21 10.92
N LYS A 265 18.45 0.51 12.05
CA LYS A 265 19.63 -0.28 12.40
C LYS A 265 19.17 -1.63 12.93
N ASP A 266 19.72 -2.69 12.34
CA ASP A 266 19.38 -4.08 12.61
C ASP A 266 17.86 -4.32 12.54
N GLY A 267 17.22 -3.71 11.53
CA GLY A 267 15.77 -3.77 11.30
C GLY A 267 14.90 -2.94 12.28
N SER A 268 15.51 -2.20 13.20
CA SER A 268 14.80 -1.39 14.20
C SER A 268 14.92 0.11 13.91
N PRO A 269 13.84 0.90 14.09
CA PRO A 269 13.92 2.36 14.03
C PRO A 269 14.91 2.91 15.06
N VAL A 270 15.76 3.85 14.64
CA VAL A 270 16.70 4.57 15.49
C VAL A 270 16.53 6.06 15.24
N GLN A 271 16.43 6.84 16.31
CA GLN A 271 16.36 8.30 16.26
C GLN A 271 17.26 8.88 17.35
N ILE A 272 18.10 9.84 16.98
CA ILE A 272 19.04 10.52 17.87
C ILE A 272 18.85 12.02 17.68
N PHE A 273 18.44 12.68 18.76
CA PHE A 273 18.40 14.13 18.87
C PHE A 273 19.46 14.57 19.89
N ASN A 274 20.27 15.57 19.52
CA ASN A 274 21.16 16.26 20.45
C ASN A 274 20.43 17.39 21.16
#